data_AF-A0AAW2TUF7-F1
#
_entry.id   AF-A0AAW2TUF7-F1
#
_cell.length_a   1.000
_cell.length_b   1.000
_cell.length_c   1.000
_cell.angle_alpha   90.00
_cell.angle_beta   90.00
_cell.angle_gamma   90.00
#
_symmetry.space_group_name_H-M   'P 1'
#
loop_
_entity.id
_entity.type
_entity.pdbx_description
1 polymer ?
#
loop_
_entity_poly.entity_id
_entity_poly.type
_entity_poly.pdbx_seq_one_letter_code
_entity_poly.pdbx_strand_id
1 'polypeptide(L)'
;MMKVAQSNSEKFIWDSMRSPSGAPIAVSASQSKPFPKLMVWLILFVSATYMVYTVKLLSSSHHSCGADNFPSRHFPLQEHENGAIPSPLNPKKPLQFGSLKQEFQEERKTGLEHIVFGIAASAKLWQKRKEYIKLWWKPEERMRGIVWLDRSVTTYKNETRSLPELRISGDTSDFRYKNKQGHRSAIRISRIVSETLRLGGWTT
;
A
#
# COMPACT_ATOMS: atom_id res chain seq x y z
N MET A 1 -6.67 -22.75 -41.55
CA MET A 1 -5.58 -23.33 -40.73
C MET A 1 -4.30 -22.56 -41.00
N MET A 2 -3.84 -21.72 -40.08
CA MET A 2 -2.56 -21.02 -40.17
C MET A 2 -1.73 -21.42 -38.96
N LYS A 3 -0.58 -22.05 -39.24
CA LYS A 3 0.36 -22.58 -38.25
C LYS A 3 1.31 -21.44 -37.85
N VAL A 4 1.20 -21.01 -36.60
CA VAL A 4 2.08 -20.01 -35.98
C VAL A 4 3.45 -20.64 -35.74
N ALA A 5 4.50 -20.05 -36.32
CA ALA A 5 5.89 -20.37 -36.02
C ALA A 5 6.34 -19.56 -34.81
N GLN A 6 6.51 -20.24 -33.67
CA GLN A 6 7.03 -19.67 -32.44
C GLN A 6 8.56 -19.88 -32.42
N SER A 7 9.31 -18.79 -32.63
CA SER A 7 10.77 -18.78 -32.59
C SER A 7 11.26 -19.00 -31.15
N ASN A 8 12.03 -20.05 -30.93
CA ASN A 8 12.67 -20.40 -29.65
C ASN A 8 14.08 -19.80 -29.61
N SER A 9 14.23 -18.58 -29.11
CA SER A 9 15.53 -17.92 -28.91
C SER A 9 16.25 -18.35 -27.63
N GLU A 10 15.54 -19.01 -26.70
CA GLU A 10 16.09 -19.35 -25.38
C GLU A 10 16.98 -20.60 -25.39
N LYS A 11 16.77 -21.52 -26.33
CA LYS A 11 17.56 -22.77 -26.45
C LYS A 11 18.99 -22.54 -26.95
N PHE A 12 19.24 -21.45 -27.69
CA PHE A 12 20.55 -21.19 -28.28
C PHE A 12 21.56 -20.63 -27.27
N ILE A 13 21.09 -20.06 -26.16
CA ILE A 13 21.97 -19.41 -25.17
C ILE A 13 22.61 -20.44 -24.23
N TRP A 14 21.93 -21.56 -23.96
CA TRP A 14 22.38 -22.53 -22.97
C TRP A 14 23.43 -23.53 -23.50
N ASP A 15 23.41 -23.85 -24.79
CA ASP A 15 24.33 -24.83 -25.38
C ASP A 15 25.76 -24.30 -25.56
N SER A 16 25.95 -22.97 -25.53
CA SER A 16 27.27 -22.36 -25.71
C SER A 16 28.20 -22.46 -24.48
N MET A 17 27.74 -23.00 -23.36
CA MET A 17 28.53 -23.08 -22.12
C MET A 17 29.02 -24.49 -21.74
N ARG A 18 28.79 -25.52 -22.56
CA ARG A 18 29.19 -26.89 -22.23
C ARG A 18 30.14 -27.50 -23.27
N SER A 19 31.43 -27.13 -23.17
CA SER A 19 32.60 -28.03 -23.17
C SER A 19 33.85 -27.36 -23.76
N PRO A 20 35.06 -27.57 -23.17
CA PRO A 20 36.34 -27.11 -23.70
C PRO A 20 37.11 -28.24 -24.42
N SER A 21 37.69 -27.98 -25.60
CA SER A 21 38.86 -28.74 -26.13
C SER A 21 39.39 -28.13 -27.44
N GLY A 22 40.72 -27.91 -27.54
CA GLY A 22 41.45 -28.02 -28.82
C GLY A 22 42.16 -26.79 -29.42
N ALA A 23 43.39 -26.50 -28.94
CA ALA A 23 44.60 -26.02 -29.65
C ALA A 23 44.67 -24.63 -30.36
N PRO A 24 45.89 -24.03 -30.48
CA PRO A 24 46.08 -22.58 -30.39
C PRO A 24 46.30 -21.90 -31.75
N ILE A 25 45.73 -20.70 -31.92
CA ILE A 25 46.18 -19.75 -32.94
C ILE A 25 46.65 -18.50 -32.21
N ALA A 26 47.93 -18.20 -32.39
CA ALA A 26 48.59 -17.01 -31.91
C ALA A 26 47.86 -15.77 -32.44
N VAL A 27 47.29 -14.99 -31.52
CA VAL A 27 46.84 -13.64 -31.80
C VAL A 27 47.52 -12.73 -30.80
N SER A 28 48.28 -11.78 -31.35
CA SER A 28 49.15 -10.83 -30.70
C SER A 28 48.57 -10.28 -29.40
N ALA A 29 49.35 -10.43 -28.32
CA ALA A 29 49.07 -9.81 -27.04
C ALA A 29 49.18 -8.28 -27.17
N SER A 30 48.05 -7.61 -27.44
CA SER A 30 47.92 -6.18 -27.17
C SER A 30 47.60 -6.00 -25.68
N GLN A 31 48.60 -5.56 -24.92
CA GLN A 31 48.41 -5.05 -23.58
C GLN A 31 47.39 -3.91 -23.56
N SER A 32 46.32 -4.05 -22.77
CA SER A 32 45.62 -2.93 -22.17
C SER A 32 45.05 -3.32 -20.79
N LYS A 33 45.94 -3.43 -19.80
CA LYS A 33 45.57 -3.28 -18.39
C LYS A 33 45.27 -1.80 -18.14
N PRO A 34 44.01 -1.46 -17.83
CA PRO A 34 43.72 -0.93 -16.50
C PRO A 34 42.35 -1.36 -15.94
N PHE A 35 41.72 -2.41 -16.46
CA PHE A 35 40.36 -2.81 -16.05
C PHE A 35 40.19 -3.22 -14.56
N PRO A 36 41.10 -3.97 -13.90
CA PRO A 36 40.88 -4.32 -12.50
C PRO A 36 41.03 -3.12 -11.55
N LYS A 37 41.89 -2.14 -11.87
CA LYS A 37 42.07 -0.93 -11.06
C LYS A 37 40.83 -0.03 -11.12
N LEU A 38 40.26 0.15 -12.31
CA LEU A 38 39.03 0.90 -12.49
C LEU A 38 37.86 0.21 -11.78
N MET A 39 37.77 -1.13 -11.87
CA MET A 39 36.73 -1.90 -11.20
C MET A 39 36.81 -1.78 -9.67
N VAL A 40 38.02 -1.84 -9.09
CA VAL A 40 38.23 -1.62 -7.65
C VAL A 40 37.85 -0.20 -7.24
N TRP A 41 38.23 0.81 -8.04
CA TRP A 41 37.87 2.21 -7.76
C TRP A 41 36.35 2.43 -7.85
N LEU A 42 35.67 1.78 -8.79
CA LEU A 42 34.21 1.82 -8.92
C LEU A 42 33.52 1.17 -7.72
N ILE A 43 34.01 0.02 -7.24
CA ILE A 43 33.49 -0.63 -6.03
C ILE A 43 33.68 0.26 -4.80
N LEU A 44 34.85 0.90 -4.65
CA LEU A 44 35.12 1.84 -3.56
C LEU A 44 34.23 3.09 -3.64
N PHE A 45 33.94 3.58 -4.84
CA PHE A 45 33.05 4.72 -5.04
C PHE A 45 31.59 4.39 -4.68
N VAL A 46 31.11 3.22 -5.10
CA VAL A 46 29.76 2.72 -4.76
C VAL A 46 29.64 2.46 -3.25
N SER A 47 30.66 1.88 -2.61
CA SER A 47 30.61 1.65 -1.16
C SER A 47 30.66 2.96 -0.35
N ALA A 48 31.46 3.93 -0.76
CA ALA A 48 31.53 5.24 -0.12
C ALA A 48 30.20 6.00 -0.23
N THR A 49 29.59 6.03 -1.41
CA THR A 49 28.27 6.64 -1.60
C THR A 49 27.18 5.93 -0.81
N TYR A 50 27.24 4.60 -0.70
CA TYR A 50 26.34 3.83 0.16
C TYR A 50 26.51 4.17 1.64
N MET A 51 27.75 4.24 2.15
CA MET A 51 28.03 4.67 3.53
C MET A 51 27.51 6.09 3.80
N VAL A 52 27.71 7.03 2.87
CA VAL A 52 27.15 8.39 3.01
C VAL A 52 25.63 8.36 3.01
N TYR A 53 25.00 7.54 2.17
CA TYR A 53 23.55 7.38 2.13
C TYR A 53 23.00 6.77 3.42
N THR A 54 23.64 5.71 3.95
CA THR A 54 23.22 5.10 5.22
C THR A 54 23.44 6.07 6.38
N VAL A 55 24.56 6.79 6.44
CA VAL A 55 24.79 7.81 7.48
C VAL A 55 23.80 8.96 7.35
N LYS A 56 23.47 9.42 6.14
CA LYS A 56 22.40 10.42 5.91
C LYS A 56 21.04 9.91 6.35
N LEU A 57 20.72 8.65 6.05
CA LEU A 57 19.46 8.01 6.45
C LEU A 57 19.38 7.91 7.98
N LEU A 58 20.42 7.35 8.62
CA LEU A 58 20.52 7.21 10.07
C LEU A 58 20.59 8.56 10.80
N SER A 59 21.26 9.57 10.24
CA SER A 59 21.35 10.92 10.83
C SER A 59 20.06 11.72 10.62
N SER A 60 19.36 11.51 9.50
CA SER A 60 18.05 12.14 9.27
C SER A 60 16.95 11.58 10.17
N SER A 61 17.15 10.37 10.71
CA SER A 61 16.27 9.76 11.72
C SER A 61 16.43 10.37 13.11
N HIS A 62 17.35 11.32 13.31
CA HIS A 62 17.54 12.03 14.58
C HIS A 62 16.91 13.44 14.56
N HIS A 63 15.74 13.60 13.93
CA HIS A 63 14.83 14.68 14.32
C HIS A 63 13.99 14.18 15.50
N SER A 64 14.33 14.69 16.68
CA SER A 64 13.59 14.57 17.93
C SER A 64 12.07 14.52 17.70
N CYS A 65 11.41 13.50 18.25
CA CYS A 65 9.96 13.50 18.43
C CYS A 65 9.61 14.66 19.37
N GLY A 66 9.30 15.82 18.79
CA GLY A 66 8.53 16.85 19.46
C GLY A 66 7.15 16.26 19.77
N ALA A 67 6.76 16.29 21.03
CA ALA A 67 5.40 16.02 21.43
C ALA A 67 4.51 17.12 20.82
N ASP A 68 3.91 16.82 19.66
CA ASP A 68 2.91 17.68 19.06
C ASP A 68 1.64 17.60 19.90
N ASN A 69 1.52 18.55 20.84
CA ASN A 69 0.25 18.89 21.48
C ASN A 69 -0.73 19.29 20.38
N PHE A 70 -1.58 18.37 19.94
CA PHE A 70 -2.75 18.70 19.14
C PHE A 70 -3.72 19.50 20.01
N PRO A 71 -3.99 20.79 19.73
CA PRO A 71 -5.11 21.46 20.36
C PRO A 71 -6.39 20.84 19.78
N SER A 72 -7.10 20.10 20.62
CA SER A 72 -8.46 19.65 20.37
C SER A 72 -9.32 20.83 19.93
N ARG A 73 -9.53 20.99 18.62
CA ARG A 73 -10.61 21.83 18.11
C ARG A 73 -11.91 21.08 18.35
N HIS A 74 -12.52 21.34 19.50
CA HIS A 74 -13.94 21.09 19.67
C HIS A 74 -14.69 21.95 18.63
N PHE A 75 -15.37 21.29 17.71
CA PHE A 75 -16.41 21.92 16.88
C PHE A 75 -17.62 22.18 17.80
N PRO A 76 -18.08 23.44 17.96
CA PRO A 76 -19.34 23.67 18.64
C PRO A 76 -20.46 23.31 17.67
N LEU A 77 -21.16 22.21 17.96
CA LEU A 77 -22.50 21.99 17.44
C LEU A 77 -23.42 22.96 18.19
N GLN A 78 -23.94 23.91 17.44
CA GLN A 78 -24.91 24.91 17.85
C GLN A 78 -26.25 24.19 18.09
N GLU A 79 -26.56 23.84 19.34
CA GLU A 79 -27.93 23.47 19.71
C GLU A 79 -28.78 24.73 19.85
N HIS A 80 -29.92 24.69 19.18
CA HIS A 80 -30.90 25.75 19.09
C HIS A 80 -31.84 25.67 20.30
N GLU A 81 -31.52 26.37 21.39
CA GLU A 81 -32.45 26.57 22.51
C GLU A 81 -33.54 27.59 22.16
N ASN A 82 -34.80 27.17 22.23
CA ASN A 82 -35.94 28.06 22.40
C ASN A 82 -36.75 27.60 23.62
N GLY A 83 -36.94 28.50 24.60
CA GLY A 83 -38.09 28.44 25.52
C GLY A 83 -37.75 28.41 27.00
N ALA A 84 -37.65 29.61 27.61
CA ALA A 84 -37.52 29.85 29.03
C ALA A 84 -38.86 29.80 29.79
N ILE A 85 -38.89 29.28 31.03
CA ILE A 85 -39.69 29.74 32.19
C ILE A 85 -38.93 29.42 33.51
N PRO A 86 -38.90 30.30 34.55
CA PRO A 86 -37.96 30.21 35.69
C PRO A 86 -38.53 29.80 37.07
N SER A 87 -37.68 29.10 37.85
CA SER A 87 -37.48 29.11 39.33
C SER A 87 -38.59 28.56 40.28
N PRO A 88 -38.35 28.27 41.61
CA PRO A 88 -37.13 28.44 42.44
C PRO A 88 -36.74 27.30 43.43
N LEU A 89 -35.50 27.42 43.95
CA LEU A 89 -34.92 26.99 45.24
C LEU A 89 -34.88 25.49 45.67
N ASN A 90 -33.64 24.97 45.80
CA ASN A 90 -33.20 24.34 47.06
C ASN A 90 -31.64 24.35 47.19
N PRO A 91 -31.05 24.67 48.37
CA PRO A 91 -29.60 24.74 48.55
C PRO A 91 -29.00 23.48 49.20
N LYS A 92 -27.72 23.24 48.89
CA LYS A 92 -26.73 22.37 49.55
C LYS A 92 -26.74 20.87 49.23
N LYS A 93 -25.70 20.44 48.52
CA LYS A 93 -24.66 19.48 48.98
C LYS A 93 -23.50 19.45 47.95
N PRO A 94 -22.25 19.82 48.29
CA PRO A 94 -21.11 19.49 47.46
C PRO A 94 -20.74 18.04 47.75
N LEU A 95 -21.37 17.10 47.04
CA LEU A 95 -20.97 15.70 47.09
C LEU A 95 -20.09 15.38 45.88
N GLN A 96 -18.79 15.36 46.16
CA GLN A 96 -17.83 14.41 45.58
C GLN A 96 -17.74 14.42 44.05
N PHE A 97 -17.29 15.55 43.49
CA PHE A 97 -16.66 15.58 42.17
C PHE A 97 -15.28 14.93 42.27
N GLY A 98 -15.25 13.60 42.32
CA GLY A 98 -13.97 12.90 42.50
C GLY A 98 -14.07 11.39 42.71
N SER A 99 -14.99 10.67 42.06
CA SER A 99 -14.85 9.20 42.01
C SER A 99 -15.66 8.45 40.93
N LEU A 100 -16.22 9.11 39.91
CA LEU A 100 -16.92 8.42 38.79
C LEU A 100 -16.37 8.78 37.41
N LYS A 101 -15.06 9.08 37.32
CA LYS A 101 -14.36 9.23 36.03
C LYS A 101 -13.32 8.13 35.80
N GLN A 102 -13.38 7.06 36.60
CA GLN A 102 -12.40 5.98 36.63
C GLN A 102 -13.04 4.60 36.44
N GLU A 103 -14.15 4.58 35.69
CA GLU A 103 -14.67 3.44 34.94
C GLU A 103 -15.09 4.03 33.59
N PHE A 104 -14.82 3.35 32.46
CA PHE A 104 -15.00 3.83 31.07
C PHE A 104 -13.94 4.75 30.45
N GLN A 105 -12.65 4.44 30.64
CA GLN A 105 -11.68 4.55 29.54
C GLN A 105 -10.73 3.35 29.64
N GLU A 106 -11.27 2.14 29.44
CA GLU A 106 -10.43 1.11 28.84
C GLU A 106 -10.03 1.69 27.48
N GLU A 107 -8.76 2.05 27.30
CA GLU A 107 -8.24 2.47 26.01
C GLU A 107 -8.61 1.38 25.01
N ARG A 108 -9.65 1.60 24.20
CA ARG A 108 -10.05 0.65 23.16
C ARG A 108 -8.91 0.63 22.15
N LYS A 109 -8.02 -0.36 22.30
CA LYS A 109 -6.89 -0.55 21.42
C LYS A 109 -7.42 -0.70 20.00
N THR A 110 -6.84 0.03 19.07
CA THR A 110 -7.18 -0.06 17.65
C THR A 110 -6.80 -1.44 17.11
N GLY A 111 -7.79 -2.30 16.87
CA GLY A 111 -7.65 -3.57 16.17
C GLY A 111 -7.83 -3.49 14.64
N LEU A 112 -7.66 -4.62 13.95
CA LEU A 112 -7.80 -4.75 12.49
C LEU A 112 -9.21 -4.42 11.98
N GLU A 113 -10.22 -4.64 12.82
CA GLU A 113 -11.60 -4.28 12.56
C GLU A 113 -11.79 -2.76 12.39
N HIS A 114 -10.90 -1.92 12.92
CA HIS A 114 -10.94 -0.48 12.71
C HIS A 114 -10.36 -0.04 11.36
N ILE A 115 -9.70 -0.95 10.63
CA ILE A 115 -9.05 -0.67 9.34
C ILE A 115 -9.90 -1.21 8.19
N VAL A 116 -9.98 -0.44 7.09
CA VAL A 116 -10.61 -0.87 5.84
C VAL A 116 -9.56 -0.95 4.73
N PHE A 117 -9.44 -2.13 4.12
CA PHE A 117 -8.50 -2.40 3.02
C PHE A 117 -9.18 -2.18 1.67
N GLY A 118 -8.89 -1.06 0.99
CA GLY A 118 -9.29 -0.81 -0.40
C GLY A 118 -8.21 -1.29 -1.38
N ILE A 119 -8.42 -2.46 -2.00
CA ILE A 119 -7.40 -3.11 -2.84
C ILE A 119 -7.73 -2.88 -4.32
N ALA A 120 -6.93 -2.06 -5.02
CA ALA A 120 -7.09 -1.88 -6.46
C ALA A 120 -6.45 -3.04 -7.25
N ALA A 121 -7.24 -3.74 -8.06
CA ALA A 121 -6.79 -4.88 -8.87
C ALA A 121 -7.18 -4.71 -10.35
N SER A 122 -6.52 -5.46 -11.24
CA SER A 122 -6.90 -5.57 -12.64
C SER A 122 -7.43 -6.96 -12.94
N ALA A 123 -8.58 -7.02 -13.62
CA ALA A 123 -9.21 -8.22 -14.14
C ALA A 123 -8.25 -9.06 -14.97
N LYS A 124 -7.37 -8.42 -15.77
CA LYS A 124 -6.38 -9.12 -16.61
C LYS A 124 -5.39 -9.93 -15.78
N LEU A 125 -5.02 -9.45 -14.59
CA LEU A 125 -4.02 -10.09 -13.73
C LEU A 125 -4.67 -10.84 -12.56
N TRP A 126 -6.01 -10.84 -12.48
CA TRP A 126 -6.76 -11.32 -11.33
C TRP A 126 -6.47 -12.77 -11.00
N GLN A 127 -6.49 -13.65 -12.00
CA GLN A 127 -6.30 -15.09 -11.78
C GLN A 127 -4.95 -15.42 -11.12
N LYS A 128 -3.90 -14.62 -11.37
CA LYS A 128 -2.59 -14.80 -10.74
C LYS A 128 -2.46 -14.03 -9.42
N ARG A 129 -2.95 -12.78 -9.37
CA ARG A 129 -2.73 -11.88 -8.23
C ARG A 129 -3.67 -12.11 -7.05
N LYS A 130 -4.83 -12.76 -7.26
CA LYS A 130 -5.75 -13.11 -6.18
C LYS A 130 -5.09 -14.03 -5.15
N GLU A 131 -4.20 -14.93 -5.58
CA GLU A 131 -3.49 -15.84 -4.68
C GLU A 131 -2.64 -15.08 -3.65
N TYR A 132 -2.07 -13.92 -4.00
CA TYR A 132 -1.34 -13.08 -3.03
C TYR A 132 -2.24 -12.48 -1.97
N ILE A 133 -3.49 -12.16 -2.31
CA ILE A 133 -4.45 -11.64 -1.34
C ILE A 133 -4.82 -12.72 -0.34
N LYS A 134 -5.02 -13.97 -0.81
CA LYS A 134 -5.33 -15.12 0.04
C LYS A 134 -4.26 -15.42 1.09
N LEU A 135 -3.00 -15.02 0.87
CA LEU A 135 -1.90 -15.28 1.80
C LEU A 135 -2.04 -14.50 3.12
N TRP A 136 -2.61 -13.30 3.07
CA TRP A 136 -2.70 -12.41 4.24
C TRP A 136 -4.14 -12.08 4.64
N TRP A 137 -5.10 -12.31 3.76
CA TRP A 137 -6.49 -12.06 4.05
C TRP A 137 -7.03 -13.11 5.04
N LYS A 138 -7.51 -12.64 6.18
CA LYS A 138 -8.05 -13.47 7.26
C LYS A 138 -9.45 -13.01 7.65
N PRO A 139 -10.51 -13.59 7.07
CA PRO A 139 -11.88 -13.18 7.38
C PRO A 139 -12.27 -13.44 8.84
N GLU A 140 -11.67 -14.44 9.49
CA GLU A 140 -11.91 -14.78 10.89
C GLU A 140 -11.43 -13.67 11.86
N GLU A 141 -10.41 -12.89 11.46
CA GLU A 141 -9.86 -11.78 12.25
C GLU A 141 -10.63 -10.45 12.04
N ARG A 142 -11.91 -10.54 11.62
CA ARG A 142 -12.82 -9.40 11.37
C ARG A 142 -12.25 -8.32 10.44
N MET A 143 -11.33 -8.69 9.54
CA MET A 143 -10.77 -7.78 8.55
C MET A 143 -11.88 -7.26 7.62
N ARG A 144 -11.85 -5.96 7.33
CA ARG A 144 -12.80 -5.33 6.39
C ARG A 144 -12.06 -4.89 5.14
N GLY A 145 -12.52 -5.31 3.97
CA GLY A 145 -11.79 -5.03 2.74
C GLY A 145 -12.60 -5.31 1.49
N ILE A 146 -12.27 -4.56 0.44
CA ILE A 146 -12.91 -4.65 -0.86
C ILE A 146 -11.82 -4.65 -1.92
N VAL A 147 -11.89 -5.62 -2.82
CA VAL A 147 -11.09 -5.67 -4.04
C VAL A 147 -11.85 -4.97 -5.16
N TRP A 148 -11.30 -3.86 -5.63
CA TRP A 148 -11.84 -3.06 -6.70
C TRP A 148 -11.18 -3.41 -8.04
N LEU A 149 -11.94 -4.03 -8.91
CA LEU A 149 -11.54 -4.46 -10.25
C LEU A 149 -11.93 -3.41 -11.31
N ASP A 150 -11.14 -3.35 -12.38
CA ASP A 150 -11.43 -2.52 -13.55
C ASP A 150 -12.54 -3.11 -14.45
N ARG A 151 -12.76 -4.43 -14.40
CA ARG A 151 -13.82 -5.16 -15.14
C ARG A 151 -14.28 -6.39 -14.36
N SER A 152 -15.42 -6.96 -14.73
CA SER A 152 -15.91 -8.22 -14.19
C SER A 152 -14.93 -9.38 -14.44
N VAL A 153 -14.88 -10.29 -13.49
CA VAL A 153 -14.07 -11.51 -13.53
C VAL A 153 -14.93 -12.70 -13.13
N THR A 154 -14.60 -13.87 -13.67
CA THR A 154 -15.20 -15.12 -13.22
C THR A 154 -14.66 -15.48 -11.83
N THR A 155 -15.56 -15.68 -10.88
CA THR A 155 -15.24 -16.09 -9.50
C THR A 155 -15.90 -17.42 -9.21
N TYR A 156 -15.15 -18.32 -8.57
CA TYR A 156 -15.67 -19.63 -8.15
C TYR A 156 -16.19 -19.56 -6.70
N LYS A 157 -17.24 -20.32 -6.38
CA LYS A 157 -17.92 -20.26 -5.06
C LYS A 157 -16.99 -20.59 -3.87
N ASN A 158 -15.97 -21.41 -4.09
CA ASN A 158 -14.96 -21.75 -3.08
C ASN A 158 -13.98 -20.60 -2.80
N GLU A 159 -13.80 -19.66 -3.72
CA GLU A 159 -12.87 -18.54 -3.57
C GLU A 159 -13.45 -17.38 -2.76
N THR A 160 -14.77 -17.27 -2.66
CA THR A 160 -15.46 -16.17 -1.99
C THR A 160 -15.17 -16.10 -0.49
N ARG A 161 -14.80 -17.22 0.15
CA ARG A 161 -14.43 -17.23 1.57
C ARG A 161 -12.99 -16.76 1.83
N SER A 162 -12.07 -16.99 0.90
CA SER A 162 -10.64 -16.67 1.09
C SER A 162 -10.22 -15.31 0.55
N LEU A 163 -11.18 -14.53 0.05
CA LEU A 163 -10.94 -13.22 -0.56
C LEU A 163 -11.87 -12.17 0.05
N PRO A 164 -11.46 -10.89 0.07
CA PRO A 164 -12.36 -9.79 0.39
C PRO A 164 -13.49 -9.67 -0.65
N GLU A 165 -14.48 -8.82 -0.38
CA GLU A 165 -15.56 -8.55 -1.33
C GLU A 165 -15.03 -8.02 -2.66
N LEU A 166 -15.51 -8.54 -3.80
CA LEU A 166 -15.13 -8.05 -5.13
C LEU A 166 -16.14 -7.02 -5.61
N ARG A 167 -15.65 -5.86 -6.07
CA ARG A 167 -16.45 -4.82 -6.72
C ARG A 167 -15.79 -4.29 -7.97
N ILE A 168 -16.57 -3.65 -8.85
CA ILE A 168 -16.06 -2.94 -10.02
C ILE A 168 -15.95 -1.46 -9.66
N SER A 169 -14.77 -0.88 -9.88
CA SER A 169 -14.57 0.56 -9.68
C SER A 169 -15.37 1.35 -10.71
N GLY A 170 -15.92 2.50 -10.32
CA GLY A 170 -16.65 3.36 -11.24
C GLY A 170 -15.81 3.84 -12.42
N ASP A 171 -16.49 4.25 -13.48
CA ASP A 171 -15.82 4.82 -14.65
C ASP A 171 -15.09 6.11 -14.27
N THR A 172 -13.93 6.28 -14.91
CA THR A 172 -13.05 7.43 -14.72
C THR A 172 -12.80 8.19 -16.03
N SER A 173 -13.46 7.82 -17.14
CA SER A 173 -13.34 8.48 -18.44
C SER A 173 -13.47 10.00 -18.37
N ASP A 174 -14.39 10.51 -17.55
CA ASP A 174 -14.66 11.95 -17.38
C ASP A 174 -13.49 12.76 -16.79
N PHE A 175 -12.57 12.12 -16.07
CA PHE A 175 -11.44 12.81 -15.45
C PHE A 175 -10.34 13.11 -16.48
N ARG A 176 -10.07 14.39 -16.73
CA ARG A 176 -9.00 14.80 -17.67
C ARG A 176 -7.65 14.20 -17.26
N TYR A 177 -6.97 13.57 -18.22
CA TYR A 177 -5.64 13.01 -18.03
C TYR A 177 -4.71 13.50 -19.14
N LYS A 178 -3.70 14.32 -18.78
CA LYS A 178 -2.81 14.97 -19.76
C LYS A 178 -1.60 14.12 -20.14
N ASN A 179 -1.25 13.11 -19.35
CA ASN A 179 -0.10 12.27 -19.64
C ASN A 179 -0.45 11.25 -20.74
N LYS A 180 0.19 11.37 -21.90
CA LYS A 180 -0.08 10.53 -23.08
C LYS A 180 0.54 9.12 -22.99
N GLN A 181 1.57 8.94 -22.17
CA GLN A 181 2.32 7.68 -22.05
C GLN A 181 1.95 6.87 -20.79
N GLY A 182 1.39 7.53 -19.77
CA GLY A 182 1.07 6.90 -18.50
C GLY A 182 -0.28 6.17 -18.51
N HIS A 183 -0.43 5.17 -17.62
CA HIS A 183 -1.71 4.54 -17.37
C HIS A 183 -2.61 5.42 -16.49
N ARG A 184 -3.92 5.42 -16.76
CA ARG A 184 -4.94 6.09 -15.94
C ARG A 184 -5.24 5.36 -14.62
N SER A 185 -4.37 4.44 -14.20
CA SER A 185 -4.51 3.67 -12.96
C SER A 185 -4.53 4.56 -11.73
N ALA A 186 -3.72 5.63 -11.71
CA ALA A 186 -3.69 6.58 -10.61
C ALA A 186 -5.06 7.23 -10.36
N ILE A 187 -5.74 7.68 -11.43
CA ILE A 187 -7.10 8.25 -11.35
C ILE A 187 -8.06 7.21 -10.76
N ARG A 188 -7.97 5.95 -11.20
CA ARG A 188 -8.81 4.87 -10.69
C ARG A 188 -8.56 4.59 -9.22
N ILE A 189 -7.31 4.58 -8.78
CA ILE A 189 -6.95 4.39 -7.36
C ILE A 189 -7.54 5.53 -6.52
N SER A 190 -7.42 6.78 -6.96
CA SER A 190 -8.04 7.93 -6.27
C SER A 190 -9.56 7.81 -6.19
N ARG A 191 -10.22 7.36 -7.28
CA ARG A 191 -11.66 7.10 -7.29
C ARG A 191 -12.05 6.00 -6.30
N ILE A 192 -11.28 4.92 -6.24
CA ILE A 192 -11.49 3.79 -5.32
C ILE A 192 -11.47 4.24 -3.85
N VAL A 193 -10.60 5.18 -3.47
CA VAL A 193 -10.59 5.73 -2.11
C VAL A 193 -11.93 6.39 -1.79
N SER A 194 -12.43 7.23 -2.70
CA SER A 194 -13.73 7.91 -2.52
C SER A 194 -14.90 6.91 -2.48
N GLU A 195 -14.85 5.87 -3.32
CA GLU A 195 -15.87 4.81 -3.34
C GLU A 195 -15.84 3.98 -2.05
N THR A 196 -14.66 3.65 -1.55
CA THR A 196 -14.49 2.91 -0.29
C THR A 196 -15.00 3.73 0.90
N LEU A 197 -14.69 5.03 0.95
CA LEU A 197 -15.19 5.92 2.01
C LEU A 197 -16.71 6.04 2.02
N ARG A 198 -17.34 6.15 0.84
CA ARG A 198 -18.80 6.18 0.71
C ARG A 198 -19.49 4.90 1.18
N LEU A 199 -18.80 3.76 1.11
CA LEU A 199 -19.32 2.50 1.64
C LEU A 199 -19.12 2.38 3.16
N GLY A 200 -18.00 2.88 3.68
CA GLY A 200 -17.67 2.83 5.11
C GLY A 200 -18.46 3.79 6.00
N GLY A 201 -19.07 4.84 5.42
CA GLY A 201 -19.81 5.86 6.17
C GLY A 201 -21.18 5.42 6.73
N TRP A 202 -21.65 4.21 6.43
CA TRP A 202 -22.99 3.74 6.82
C TRP A 202 -23.01 2.62 7.87
N THR A 203 -21.83 2.16 8.34
CA THR A 203 -21.74 0.99 9.25
C THR A 203 -21.24 1.37 10.65
N THR A 204 -21.78 2.44 11.24
CA THR A 204 -21.60 2.79 12.67
C THR A 204 -22.71 2.20 13.51
#